data_AF-V5TEW8-F1
#
_entry.id   AF-V5TEW8-F1
#
_cell.length_a   1.000
_cell.length_b   1.000
_cell.length_c   1.000
_cell.angle_alpha   90.00
_cell.angle_beta   90.00
_cell.angle_gamma   90.00
#
_symmetry.space_group_name_H-M   'P 1'
#
loop_
_entity.id
_entity.type
_entity.pdbx_description
1 polymer ?
#
loop_
_entity_poly.entity_id
_entity_poly.type
_entity_poly.pdbx_seq_one_letter_code
_entity_poly.pdbx_strand_id
1 'polypeptide(L)'
;VLTMSSHHWLLAWMGLEINTLAIIPIMTKPHHPRSVEAGTKYFLTQAAASAMILLSSSINAWYTGQWDITQLTNQLACALMTAALAMKLGLAPVHFWLPEVMQGVTIKTTMIITTWMKLAPMSILLLISNSLNHTILLTLGILSILVGGWGGLNQTQL
;
A
#
# COMPACT_ATOMS: atom_id res chain seq x y z
N VAL A 1 13.56 2.18 5.39
CA VAL A 1 14.59 1.56 6.26
C VAL A 1 13.95 0.86 7.44
N LEU A 2 13.24 1.56 8.34
CA LEU A 2 12.52 0.95 9.48
C LEU A 2 11.72 -0.30 9.12
N THR A 3 10.91 -0.23 8.06
CA THR A 3 10.11 -1.36 7.53
C THR A 3 10.94 -2.51 6.95
N MET A 4 12.09 -2.20 6.35
CA MET A 4 12.92 -3.16 5.64
C MET A 4 13.82 -3.95 6.58
N SER A 5 14.23 -3.33 7.69
CA SER A 5 15.09 -3.94 8.70
C SER A 5 14.34 -4.50 9.90
N SER A 6 13.01 -4.30 9.98
CA SER A 6 12.21 -4.79 11.10
C SER A 6 11.94 -6.28 10.99
N HIS A 7 11.96 -6.99 12.12
CA HIS A 7 11.47 -8.36 12.26
C HIS A 7 10.13 -8.46 13.00
N HIS A 8 9.67 -7.34 13.59
CA HIS A 8 8.44 -7.29 14.38
C HIS A 8 7.35 -6.51 13.64
N TRP A 9 6.13 -7.06 13.58
CA TRP A 9 4.99 -6.47 12.85
C TRP A 9 4.69 -5.03 13.25
N LEU A 10 4.70 -4.71 14.55
CA LEU A 10 4.43 -3.35 15.04
C LEU A 10 5.46 -2.32 14.54
N LEU A 11 6.75 -2.70 14.47
CA LEU A 11 7.81 -1.83 13.94
C LEU A 11 7.64 -1.62 12.42
N ALA A 12 7.31 -2.69 11.69
CA ALA A 12 7.00 -2.58 10.26
C ALA A 12 5.79 -1.66 10.03
N TRP A 13 4.72 -1.83 10.81
CA TRP A 13 3.56 -0.96 10.72
C TRP A 13 3.88 0.51 11.02
N MET A 14 4.63 0.78 12.09
CA MET A 14 5.04 2.13 12.45
C MET A 14 5.85 2.80 11.32
N GLY A 15 6.76 2.05 10.68
CA GLY A 15 7.52 2.56 9.55
C GLY A 15 6.65 2.87 8.33
N LEU A 16 5.57 2.12 8.10
CA LEU A 16 4.59 2.43 7.05
C LEU A 16 3.78 3.69 7.37
N GLU A 17 3.37 3.88 8.62
CA GLU A 17 2.62 5.08 9.06
C GLU A 17 3.47 6.35 9.02
N ILE A 18 4.75 6.27 9.42
CA ILE A 18 5.64 7.42 9.29
C ILE A 18 5.77 7.82 7.81
N ASN A 19 5.81 6.85 6.90
CA ASN A 19 5.91 7.11 5.47
C ASN A 19 4.64 7.78 4.91
N THR A 20 3.45 7.37 5.36
CA THR A 20 2.17 8.00 4.95
C THR A 20 2.04 9.41 5.50
N LEU A 21 2.37 9.62 6.78
CA LEU A 21 2.29 10.94 7.40
C LEU A 21 3.32 11.92 6.82
N ALA A 22 4.53 11.46 6.51
CA ALA A 22 5.58 12.31 5.96
C ALA A 22 5.29 12.84 4.55
N ILE A 23 4.55 12.10 3.72
CA ILE A 23 4.28 12.53 2.34
C ILE A 23 3.11 13.52 2.21
N ILE A 24 2.15 13.50 3.14
CA ILE A 24 0.94 14.35 3.07
C ILE A 24 1.29 15.85 2.97
N PRO A 25 2.18 16.42 3.80
CA PRO A 25 2.55 17.84 3.67
C PRO A 25 3.20 18.19 2.33
N ILE A 26 3.93 17.23 1.74
CA ILE A 26 4.57 17.42 0.43
C ILE A 26 3.49 17.48 -0.66
N MET A 27 2.44 16.66 -0.55
CA MET A 27 1.31 16.65 -1.48
C MET A 27 0.49 17.94 -1.42
N THR A 28 0.29 18.51 -0.23
CA THR A 28 -0.55 19.71 -0.01
C THR A 28 0.21 21.04 -0.12
N LYS A 29 1.52 21.00 -0.39
CA LYS A 29 2.39 22.19 -0.49
C LYS A 29 1.89 23.31 -1.43
N PRO A 30 1.31 23.05 -2.62
CA PRO A 30 0.86 24.13 -3.50
C PRO A 30 -0.43 24.82 -3.02
N HIS A 31 -1.07 24.33 -1.95
CA HIS A 31 -2.31 24.88 -1.39
C HIS A 31 -3.48 25.02 -2.39
N HIS A 32 -3.45 24.29 -3.49
CA HIS A 32 -4.53 24.25 -4.48
C HIS A 32 -5.61 23.25 -4.05
N PRO A 33 -6.92 23.54 -4.23
CA PRO A 33 -8.00 22.65 -3.77
C PRO A 33 -7.86 21.22 -4.30
N ARG A 34 -7.44 21.05 -5.55
CA ARG A 34 -7.17 19.73 -6.15
C ARG A 34 -6.04 18.95 -5.46
N SER A 35 -5.01 19.64 -4.99
CA SER A 35 -3.88 19.03 -4.28
C SER A 35 -4.28 18.63 -2.86
N VAL A 36 -5.18 19.41 -2.23
CA VAL A 36 -5.80 19.04 -0.96
C VAL A 36 -6.70 17.81 -1.11
N GLU A 37 -7.54 17.76 -2.16
CA GLU A 37 -8.38 16.59 -2.46
C GLU A 37 -7.54 15.33 -2.74
N ALA A 38 -6.45 15.44 -3.50
CA ALA A 38 -5.52 14.33 -3.69
C ALA A 38 -4.89 13.89 -2.36
N GLY A 39 -4.51 14.83 -1.50
CA GLY A 39 -3.99 14.54 -0.16
C GLY A 39 -5.00 13.79 0.71
N THR A 40 -6.27 14.18 0.71
CA THR A 40 -7.31 13.51 1.51
C THR A 40 -7.64 12.11 0.98
N LYS A 41 -7.75 11.92 -0.33
CA LYS A 41 -7.95 10.59 -0.95
C LYS A 41 -6.79 9.63 -0.63
N TYR A 42 -5.56 10.13 -0.73
CA TYR A 42 -4.38 9.36 -0.36
C TYR A 42 -4.37 8.99 1.13
N PHE A 43 -4.67 9.96 2.01
CA PHE A 43 -4.71 9.69 3.44
C PHE A 43 -5.74 8.62 3.80
N LEU A 44 -6.99 8.75 3.32
CA LEU A 44 -8.06 7.80 3.65
C LEU A 44 -7.75 6.38 3.22
N THR A 45 -7.25 6.21 1.98
CA THR A 45 -6.92 4.90 1.45
C THR A 45 -5.73 4.26 2.18
N GLN A 46 -4.70 5.05 2.49
CA GLN A 46 -3.51 4.55 3.16
C GLN A 46 -3.71 4.28 4.65
N ALA A 47 -4.58 5.05 5.32
CA ALA A 47 -5.00 4.84 6.70
C ALA A 47 -5.90 3.61 6.83
N ALA A 48 -6.82 3.39 5.88
CA ALA A 48 -7.61 2.15 5.84
C ALA A 48 -6.69 0.93 5.63
N ALA A 49 -5.72 1.04 4.72
CA ALA A 49 -4.76 -0.03 4.48
C ALA A 49 -3.86 -0.30 5.70
N SER A 50 -3.39 0.72 6.40
CA SER A 50 -2.57 0.54 7.61
C SER A 50 -3.37 -0.05 8.77
N ALA A 51 -4.64 0.34 8.95
CA ALA A 51 -5.53 -0.27 9.92
C ALA A 51 -5.74 -1.77 9.63
N MET A 52 -5.89 -2.17 8.36
CA MET A 52 -5.99 -3.58 7.99
C MET A 52 -4.69 -4.37 8.22
N ILE A 53 -3.51 -3.75 8.06
CA ILE A 53 -2.22 -4.38 8.40
C ILE A 53 -2.15 -4.67 9.91
N LEU A 54 -2.55 -3.71 10.76
CA LEU A 54 -2.65 -3.94 12.19
C LEU A 54 -3.67 -5.03 12.53
N LEU A 55 -4.84 -4.99 11.90
CA LEU A 55 -5.88 -6.00 12.14
C LEU A 55 -5.37 -7.39 11.77
N SER A 56 -4.77 -7.57 10.59
CA SER A 56 -4.19 -8.85 10.16
C SER A 56 -3.10 -9.34 11.11
N SER A 57 -2.15 -8.47 11.48
CA SER A 57 -1.07 -8.86 12.41
C SER A 57 -1.59 -9.18 13.81
N SER A 58 -2.59 -8.45 14.31
CA SER A 58 -3.21 -8.73 15.62
C SER A 58 -3.97 -10.06 15.63
N ILE A 59 -4.70 -10.38 14.55
CA ILE A 59 -5.33 -11.69 14.38
C ILE A 59 -4.25 -12.77 14.37
N ASN A 60 -3.18 -12.61 13.57
CA ASN A 60 -2.12 -13.60 13.53
C ASN A 60 -1.46 -13.82 14.91
N ALA A 61 -1.12 -12.74 15.61
CA ALA A 61 -0.55 -12.80 16.95
C ALA A 61 -1.50 -13.40 17.99
N TRP A 62 -2.81 -13.20 17.84
CA TRP A 62 -3.82 -13.86 18.69
C TRP A 62 -3.80 -15.38 18.53
N TYR A 63 -3.58 -15.87 17.31
CA TYR A 63 -3.53 -17.32 17.03
C TYR A 63 -2.17 -17.96 17.34
N THR A 64 -1.04 -17.29 17.06
CA THR A 64 0.31 -17.87 17.19
C THR A 64 1.04 -17.46 18.47
N GLY A 65 0.59 -16.38 19.13
CA GLY A 65 1.29 -15.76 20.25
C GLY A 65 2.57 -15.00 19.85
N GLN A 66 2.85 -14.85 18.56
CA GLN A 66 4.09 -14.22 18.06
C GLN A 66 3.81 -13.02 17.15
N TRP A 67 4.72 -12.05 17.20
CA TRP A 67 4.68 -10.82 16.40
C TRP A 67 5.73 -10.79 15.28
N ASP A 68 6.35 -11.93 14.98
CA ASP A 68 7.34 -12.06 13.90
C ASP A 68 6.67 -11.89 12.53
N ILE A 69 7.31 -11.14 11.64
CA ILE A 69 6.85 -10.90 10.27
C ILE A 69 6.79 -12.19 9.46
N THR A 70 7.77 -13.08 9.64
CA THR A 70 7.92 -14.29 8.81
C THR A 70 6.87 -15.36 9.11
N GLN A 71 6.23 -15.29 10.28
CA GLN A 71 5.30 -16.32 10.76
C GLN A 71 3.84 -15.91 10.59
N LEU A 72 3.40 -15.73 9.35
CA LEU A 72 1.99 -15.44 9.06
C LEU A 72 1.28 -16.73 8.67
N THR A 73 0.61 -17.39 9.61
CA THR A 73 0.08 -18.76 9.42
C THR A 73 -1.43 -18.83 9.33
N ASN A 74 -2.13 -17.83 9.88
CA ASN A 74 -3.58 -17.81 9.84
C ASN A 74 -4.08 -17.38 8.45
N GLN A 75 -4.92 -18.20 7.81
CA GLN A 75 -5.43 -17.95 6.45
C GLN A 75 -6.23 -16.63 6.33
N LEU A 76 -7.02 -16.28 7.36
CA LEU A 76 -7.74 -15.00 7.38
C LEU A 76 -6.76 -13.83 7.50
N ALA A 77 -5.73 -13.96 8.33
CA ALA A 77 -4.67 -12.96 8.43
C ALA A 77 -3.91 -12.80 7.11
N CYS A 78 -3.58 -13.90 6.42
CA CYS A 78 -2.95 -13.88 5.08
C CYS A 78 -3.82 -13.09 4.09
N ALA A 79 -5.11 -13.43 4.00
CA ALA A 79 -6.04 -12.77 3.08
C ALA A 79 -6.13 -11.26 3.37
N LEU A 80 -6.31 -10.87 4.64
CA LEU A 80 -6.35 -9.46 5.03
C LEU A 80 -5.02 -8.74 4.76
N MET A 81 -3.89 -9.38 5.00
CA MET A 81 -2.57 -8.82 4.69
C MET A 81 -2.40 -8.60 3.17
N THR A 82 -2.81 -9.57 2.34
CA THR A 82 -2.78 -9.40 0.88
C THR A 82 -3.64 -8.22 0.41
N ALA A 83 -4.86 -8.11 0.92
CA ALA A 83 -5.76 -7.01 0.58
C ALA A 83 -5.18 -5.66 1.01
N ALA A 84 -4.61 -5.58 2.21
CA ALA A 84 -4.01 -4.37 2.73
C ALA A 84 -2.77 -3.91 1.94
N LEU A 85 -1.88 -4.85 1.59
CA LEU A 85 -0.74 -4.54 0.73
C LEU A 85 -1.18 -4.16 -0.70
N ALA A 86 -2.22 -4.81 -1.23
CA ALA A 86 -2.81 -4.44 -2.52
C ALA A 86 -3.34 -3.01 -2.52
N MET A 87 -4.01 -2.57 -1.43
CA MET A 87 -4.41 -1.17 -1.28
C MET A 87 -3.21 -0.21 -1.24
N LYS A 88 -2.19 -0.52 -0.43
CA LYS A 88 -0.99 0.34 -0.31
C LYS A 88 -0.24 0.50 -1.64
N LEU A 89 -0.12 -0.58 -2.41
CA LEU A 89 0.54 -0.60 -3.71
C LEU A 89 -0.33 -0.05 -4.86
N GLY A 90 -1.64 0.09 -4.65
CA GLY A 90 -2.58 0.51 -5.69
C GLY A 90 -2.83 -0.58 -6.74
N LEU A 91 -2.86 -1.85 -6.34
CA LEU A 91 -3.20 -2.96 -7.23
C LEU A 91 -4.70 -2.97 -7.52
N ALA A 92 -5.08 -3.40 -8.72
CA ALA A 92 -6.48 -3.56 -9.07
C ALA A 92 -7.11 -4.72 -8.24
N PRO A 93 -8.37 -4.61 -7.78
CA PRO A 93 -9.35 -3.57 -8.10
C PRO A 93 -9.20 -2.25 -7.31
N VAL A 94 -8.34 -2.16 -6.30
CA VAL A 94 -8.22 -0.98 -5.42
C VAL A 94 -7.26 0.10 -5.95
N HIS A 95 -7.09 0.17 -7.26
CA HIS A 95 -6.18 1.08 -7.95
C HIS A 95 -6.75 2.50 -8.16
N PHE A 96 -8.05 2.71 -7.93
CA PHE A 96 -8.76 3.95 -8.30
C PHE A 96 -8.21 5.23 -7.67
N TRP A 97 -7.57 5.14 -6.50
CA TRP A 97 -6.97 6.31 -5.86
C TRP A 97 -5.74 6.82 -6.61
N LEU A 98 -5.04 5.95 -7.33
CA LEU A 98 -3.72 6.24 -7.89
C LEU A 98 -3.78 7.28 -9.02
N PRO A 99 -4.66 7.17 -10.05
CA PRO A 99 -4.76 8.18 -11.10
C PRO A 99 -5.16 9.57 -10.58
N GLU A 100 -6.16 9.63 -9.69
CA GLU A 100 -6.66 10.90 -9.16
C GLU A 100 -5.62 11.61 -8.30
N VAL A 101 -4.89 10.85 -7.48
CA VAL A 101 -3.82 11.38 -6.63
C VAL A 101 -2.67 11.90 -7.50
N MET A 102 -2.23 11.13 -8.50
CA MET A 102 -1.13 11.53 -9.39
C MET A 102 -1.45 12.79 -10.17
N GLN A 103 -2.69 12.96 -10.62
CA GLN A 103 -3.13 14.13 -11.39
C GLN A 103 -3.28 15.39 -10.52
N GLY A 104 -3.57 15.22 -9.23
CA GLY A 104 -3.79 16.34 -8.30
C GLY A 104 -2.53 16.93 -7.68
N VAL A 105 -1.38 16.26 -7.80
CA VAL A 105 -0.11 16.68 -7.19
C VAL A 105 0.94 17.04 -8.24
N THR A 106 2.04 17.66 -7.80
CA THR A 106 3.13 18.05 -8.71
C THR A 106 3.86 16.82 -9.27
N ILE A 107 4.49 16.96 -10.44
CA ILE A 107 5.26 15.86 -11.08
C ILE A 107 6.37 15.32 -10.14
N LYS A 108 7.02 16.19 -9.36
CA LYS A 108 8.04 15.77 -8.38
C LYS A 108 7.46 14.88 -7.29
N THR A 109 6.29 15.22 -6.75
CA THR A 109 5.58 14.38 -5.76
C THR A 109 5.08 13.08 -6.37
N THR A 110 4.58 13.12 -7.61
CA THR A 110 4.16 11.93 -8.36
C THR A 110 5.30 10.94 -8.54
N MET A 111 6.51 11.43 -8.84
CA MET A 111 7.71 10.59 -8.91
C MET A 111 8.00 9.90 -7.57
N ILE A 112 7.89 10.61 -6.44
CA ILE A 112 8.11 10.03 -5.10
C ILE A 112 7.05 8.97 -4.79
N ILE A 113 5.78 9.23 -5.09
CA ILE A 113 4.67 8.28 -4.85
C ILE A 113 4.85 7.00 -5.68
N THR A 114 5.25 7.13 -6.94
CA THR A 114 5.38 5.98 -7.84
C THR A 114 6.63 5.14 -7.59
N THR A 115 7.68 5.71 -6.99
CA THR A 115 8.96 5.03 -6.74
C THR A 115 9.14 4.69 -5.25
N TRP A 116 9.35 5.71 -4.42
CA TRP A 116 9.73 5.57 -3.02
C TRP A 116 8.65 4.91 -2.18
N MET A 117 7.39 5.31 -2.36
CA MET A 117 6.29 4.77 -1.55
C MET A 117 6.00 3.29 -1.82
N LYS A 118 6.44 2.75 -2.96
CA LYS A 118 6.28 1.33 -3.30
C LYS A 118 7.31 0.42 -2.63
N LEU A 119 8.48 0.95 -2.26
CA LEU A 119 9.59 0.12 -1.76
C LEU A 119 9.26 -0.60 -0.45
N ALA A 120 8.64 0.09 0.51
CA ALA A 120 8.34 -0.49 1.83
C ALA A 120 7.23 -1.58 1.79
N PRO A 121 6.09 -1.38 1.09
CA PRO A 121 5.12 -2.45 0.92
C PRO A 121 5.67 -3.64 0.13
N MET A 122 6.52 -3.39 -0.89
CA MET A 122 7.16 -4.48 -1.64
C MET A 122 8.10 -5.31 -0.78
N SER A 123 8.88 -4.70 0.12
CA SER A 123 9.75 -5.47 1.03
C SER A 123 8.95 -6.38 1.97
N ILE A 124 7.79 -5.91 2.46
CA ILE A 124 6.91 -6.75 3.30
C ILE A 124 6.35 -7.91 2.48
N LEU A 125 5.87 -7.64 1.26
CA LEU A 125 5.34 -8.68 0.37
C LEU A 125 6.37 -9.78 0.08
N LEU A 126 7.65 -9.41 -0.11
CA LEU A 126 8.75 -10.35 -0.27
C LEU A 126 8.98 -11.20 0.99
N LEU A 127 9.01 -10.57 2.17
CA LEU A 127 9.22 -11.26 3.45
C LEU A 127 8.16 -12.30 3.76
N ILE A 128 6.90 -12.04 3.39
CA ILE A 128 5.77 -12.94 3.64
C ILE A 128 5.39 -13.78 2.41
N SER A 129 6.16 -13.74 1.32
CA SER A 129 5.79 -14.36 0.04
C SER A 129 5.44 -15.85 0.14
N ASN A 130 6.08 -16.59 1.04
CA ASN A 130 5.85 -18.02 1.25
C ASN A 130 4.52 -18.34 1.95
N SER A 131 3.94 -17.42 2.72
CA SER A 131 2.68 -17.65 3.44
C SER A 131 1.44 -17.16 2.70
N LEU A 132 1.63 -16.36 1.65
CA LEU A 132 0.54 -15.81 0.86
C LEU A 132 0.02 -16.81 -0.15
N ASN A 133 -1.28 -16.71 -0.46
CA ASN A 133 -1.87 -17.51 -1.51
C ASN A 133 -1.43 -17.01 -2.89
N HIS A 134 -0.62 -17.80 -3.60
CA HIS A 134 -0.13 -17.47 -4.93
C HIS A 134 -1.25 -17.30 -5.97
N THR A 135 -2.38 -18.01 -5.85
CA THR A 135 -3.48 -17.84 -6.81
C THR A 135 -4.07 -16.43 -6.73
N ILE A 136 -4.29 -15.92 -5.50
CA ILE A 136 -4.77 -14.56 -5.27
C ILE A 136 -3.76 -13.54 -5.80
N LEU A 137 -2.47 -13.69 -5.48
CA LEU A 137 -1.43 -12.77 -5.96
C LEU A 137 -1.35 -12.72 -7.48
N LEU A 138 -1.39 -13.87 -8.17
CA LEU A 138 -1.39 -13.93 -9.63
C LEU A 138 -2.64 -13.29 -10.23
N THR A 139 -3.82 -13.54 -9.65
CA THR A 139 -5.06 -12.91 -10.13
C THR A 139 -5.00 -11.40 -10.01
N LEU A 140 -4.54 -10.85 -8.87
CA LEU A 140 -4.33 -9.41 -8.69
C LEU A 140 -3.32 -8.85 -9.70
N GLY A 141 -2.23 -9.59 -9.95
CA GLY A 141 -1.22 -9.22 -10.93
C GLY A 141 -1.78 -9.11 -12.34
N ILE A 142 -2.44 -10.16 -12.85
CA ILE A 142 -3.05 -10.18 -14.19
C ILE A 142 -4.11 -9.08 -14.31
N LEU A 143 -4.97 -8.95 -13.31
CA LEU A 143 -6.01 -7.93 -13.28
C LEU A 143 -5.39 -6.51 -13.31
N SER A 144 -4.29 -6.28 -12.59
CA SER A 144 -3.58 -5.00 -12.59
C SER A 144 -2.95 -4.67 -13.95
N ILE A 145 -2.43 -5.67 -14.67
CA ILE A 145 -1.87 -5.50 -16.02
C ILE A 145 -2.98 -5.13 -17.01
N LEU A 146 -4.10 -5.85 -16.99
CA LEU A 146 -5.23 -5.59 -17.89
C LEU A 146 -5.84 -4.21 -17.66
N VAL A 147 -6.10 -3.87 -16.40
CA VAL A 147 -6.73 -2.60 -16.04
C VAL A 147 -5.79 -1.42 -16.30
N GLY A 148 -4.50 -1.55 -15.98
CA GLY A 148 -3.50 -0.53 -16.29
C GLY A 148 -3.30 -0.32 -17.79
N GLY A 149 -3.27 -1.42 -18.55
CA GLY A 149 -3.12 -1.38 -20.01
C GLY A 149 -4.30 -0.72 -20.71
N TRP A 150 -5.53 -1.13 -20.42
CA TRP A 150 -6.72 -0.52 -21.02
C TRP A 150 -7.00 0.89 -20.50
N GLY A 151 -6.81 1.12 -19.20
CA GLY A 151 -7.06 2.42 -18.58
C GLY A 151 -6.13 3.53 -19.09
N GLY A 152 -4.89 3.19 -19.46
CA GLY A 152 -3.91 4.14 -19.98
C GLY A 152 -4.21 4.64 -21.40
N LEU A 153 -4.85 3.83 -22.25
CA LEU A 153 -5.15 4.20 -23.64
C LEU A 153 -6.14 5.37 -23.75
N ASN A 154 -6.93 5.63 -22.71
CA ASN A 154 -7.95 6.68 -22.70
C ASN A 154 -7.51 7.97 -21.98
N GLN A 155 -6.20 8.16 -21.73
CA GLN A 155 -5.69 9.33 -21.02
C GLN A 155 -4.87 10.24 -21.94
N THR A 156 -5.12 11.54 -21.86
CA THR A 156 -4.33 12.58 -22.53
C THR A 156 -3.36 13.30 -21.60
N GLN A 157 -3.51 13.08 -20.30
CA GLN A 157 -2.67 13.66 -19.26
C GLN A 157 -1.44 12.76 -19.05
N LEU A 158 -0.28 13.38 -18.86
CA LEU A 158 0.97 12.72 -18.46
C LEU A 158 0.92 12.37 -16.97
#